data_AF-A0A350PLP9-F1
#
_entry.id   AF-A0A350PLP9-F1
#
_cell.length_a   1.000
_cell.length_b   1.000
_cell.length_c   1.000
_cell.angle_alpha   90.00
_cell.angle_beta   90.00
_cell.angle_gamma   90.00
#
_symmetry.space_group_name_H-M   'P 1'
#
loop_
_entity.id
_entity.type
_entity.pdbx_description
1 polymer ?
#
loop_
_entity_poly.entity_id
_entity_poly.type
_entity_poly.pdbx_seq_one_letter_code
_entity_poly.pdbx_strand_id
1 'polypeptide(L)'
;MALALTLFAVGQTMAWFQLNSQFVWAWWRDRPLLAVLLYGLPTGLCFFYGVRIAYAEMGQIWGARFLVFSMSYITFPILTWYFMNESMFTAKTMTCVFLSMMIVGVQLFWR
;
A
#
# COMPACT_ATOMS: atom_id res chain seq x y z
N MET A 1 15.97 -0.13 -7.54
CA MET A 1 14.71 -0.83 -7.26
C MET A 1 14.39 -0.88 -5.78
N ALA A 2 15.34 -1.33 -4.94
CA ALA A 2 15.14 -1.49 -3.50
C ALA A 2 14.60 -0.22 -2.80
N LEU A 3 15.16 0.96 -3.10
CA LEU A 3 14.69 2.22 -2.53
C LEU A 3 13.22 2.54 -2.86
N ALA A 4 12.79 2.27 -4.10
CA ALA A 4 11.39 2.46 -4.50
C ALA A 4 10.48 1.51 -3.71
N LEU A 5 10.86 0.23 -3.58
CA LEU A 5 10.13 -0.76 -2.79
C LEU A 5 10.04 -0.34 -1.31
N THR A 6 11.12 0.16 -0.71
CA THR A 6 11.11 0.64 0.67
C THR A 6 10.20 1.85 0.84
N LEU A 7 10.28 2.83 -0.07
CA LEU A 7 9.40 4.00 -0.04
C LEU A 7 7.93 3.61 -0.21
N PHE A 8 7.63 2.63 -1.06
CA PHE A 8 6.27 2.11 -1.21
C PHE A 8 5.80 1.34 0.03
N ALA A 9 6.66 0.53 0.66
CA ALA A 9 6.32 -0.13 1.91
C ALA A 9 5.97 0.89 3.00
N VAL A 10 6.84 1.89 3.22
CA VAL A 10 6.61 2.95 4.20
C VAL A 10 5.37 3.76 3.86
N GLY A 11 5.19 4.14 2.60
CA GLY A 11 4.01 4.86 2.13
C GLY A 11 2.72 4.08 2.36
N GLN A 12 2.69 2.78 2.07
CA GLN A 12 1.52 1.93 2.33
C GLN A 12 1.23 1.78 3.83
N THR A 13 2.28 1.64 4.66
CA THR A 13 2.13 1.62 6.11
C THR A 13 1.54 2.93 6.64
N MET A 14 2.04 4.08 6.20
CA MET A 14 1.52 5.39 6.59
C MET A 14 0.10 5.62 6.08
N ALA A 15 -0.22 5.18 4.86
CA ALA A 15 -1.57 5.21 4.31
C ALA A 15 -2.54 4.37 5.16
N TRP A 16 -2.09 3.21 5.64
CA TRP A 16 -2.89 2.39 6.54
C TRP A 16 -3.22 3.13 7.84
N PHE A 17 -2.23 3.78 8.48
CA PHE A 17 -2.48 4.59 9.67
C PHE A 17 -3.41 5.77 9.36
N GLN A 18 -3.22 6.46 8.23
CA GLN A 18 -4.08 7.56 7.83
C GLN A 18 -5.57 7.16 7.78
N LEU A 19 -5.86 6.00 7.19
CA LEU A 19 -7.24 5.56 6.91
C LEU A 19 -7.86 4.79 8.07
N ASN A 20 -7.08 3.96 8.77
CA ASN A 20 -7.60 2.98 9.72
C ASN A 20 -7.43 3.38 11.19
N SER A 21 -6.64 4.41 11.50
CA SER A 21 -6.42 4.82 12.90
C SER A 21 -7.72 5.20 13.63
N GLN A 22 -8.74 5.67 12.90
CA GLN A 22 -10.08 5.95 13.45
C GLN A 22 -10.79 4.70 14.01
N PHE A 23 -10.51 3.53 13.45
CA PHE A 23 -11.12 2.26 13.86
C PHE A 23 -10.37 1.64 15.04
N VAL A 24 -9.05 1.86 15.12
CA VAL A 24 -8.20 1.29 16.17
C VAL A 24 -8.21 2.12 17.44
N TRP A 25 -8.07 3.46 17.33
CA TRP A 25 -7.98 4.34 18.49
C TRP A 25 -9.07 5.41 18.45
N ALA A 26 -9.84 5.50 19.54
CA ALA A 26 -10.92 6.47 19.68
C ALA A 26 -10.45 7.93 19.52
N TRP A 27 -9.19 8.23 19.87
CA TRP A 27 -8.62 9.58 19.77
C TRP A 27 -8.59 10.13 18.34
N TRP A 28 -8.46 9.27 17.33
CA TRP A 28 -8.39 9.71 15.93
C TRP A 28 -9.75 9.97 15.30
N ARG A 29 -10.86 9.52 15.90
CA ARG A 29 -12.21 9.63 15.34
C ARG A 29 -12.64 11.07 15.07
N ASP A 30 -12.35 11.97 16.02
CA ASP A 30 -12.74 13.38 15.92
C ASP A 30 -11.64 14.27 15.30
N ARG A 31 -10.55 13.68 14.80
CA ARG A 31 -9.37 14.39 14.30
C ARG A 31 -8.96 13.97 12.88
N PRO A 32 -9.88 13.88 11.91
CA PRO A 32 -9.57 13.40 10.56
C PRO A 32 -8.55 14.30 9.84
N LEU A 33 -8.65 15.62 9.99
CA LEU A 33 -7.70 16.55 9.36
C LEU A 33 -6.27 16.36 9.88
N LEU A 34 -6.12 16.11 11.19
CA LEU A 34 -4.81 15.87 11.78
C LEU A 34 -4.22 14.55 11.26
N ALA A 35 -5.03 13.50 11.10
CA ALA A 35 -4.57 12.23 10.53
C ALA A 35 -4.10 12.41 9.08
N VAL A 36 -4.85 13.17 8.28
CA VAL A 36 -4.49 13.48 6.88
C VAL A 36 -3.20 14.31 6.81
N LEU A 37 -3.04 15.31 7.68
CA LEU A 37 -1.83 16.12 7.69
C LEU A 37 -0.61 15.32 8.16
N LEU A 38 -0.76 14.57 9.25
CA LEU A 38 0.36 13.84 9.87
C LEU A 38 0.81 12.65 9.02
N TYR A 39 -0.14 11.84 8.53
CA TYR A 39 0.18 10.61 7.78
C TYR A 39 0.08 10.80 6.26
N GLY A 40 -0.81 11.66 5.77
CA GLY A 40 -1.02 11.86 4.34
C GLY A 40 0.11 12.62 3.65
N LEU A 41 0.71 13.61 4.31
CA LEU A 41 1.89 14.30 3.78
C LEU A 41 3.08 13.35 3.56
N PRO A 42 3.56 12.58 4.56
CA PRO A 42 4.66 11.64 4.35
C PRO A 42 4.27 10.52 3.38
N THR A 43 3.03 10.02 3.41
CA THR A 43 2.52 9.05 2.43
C THR A 43 2.65 9.57 1.00
N GLY A 44 2.21 10.81 0.76
CA GLY A 44 2.29 11.46 -0.54
C GLY A 44 3.74 11.61 -1.02
N LEU A 45 4.66 12.03 -0.15
CA LEU A 45 6.09 12.14 -0.48
C LEU A 45 6.70 10.78 -0.83
N CYS A 46 6.42 9.75 -0.03
CA CYS A 46 6.89 8.39 -0.28
C CYS A 46 6.43 7.87 -1.65
N PHE A 47 5.15 8.03 -1.99
CA PHE A 47 4.65 7.60 -3.30
C PHE A 47 5.17 8.45 -4.44
N PHE A 48 5.30 9.77 -4.26
CA PHE A 48 5.83 10.67 -5.26
C PHE A 48 7.26 10.30 -5.66
N TYR A 49 8.16 10.14 -4.69
CA TYR A 49 9.54 9.75 -4.95
C TYR A 49 9.66 8.29 -5.38
N GLY A 50 8.88 7.39 -4.78
CA GLY A 50 8.90 5.97 -5.13
C GLY A 50 8.49 5.73 -6.58
N VAL A 51 7.41 6.37 -7.06
CA VAL A 51 6.95 6.23 -8.46
C VAL A 51 7.98 6.82 -9.42
N ARG A 52 8.60 7.96 -9.06
CA ARG A 52 9.68 8.54 -9.87
C ARG A 52 10.85 7.57 -10.07
N ILE A 53 11.29 6.91 -9.00
CA ILE A 53 12.40 5.94 -9.05
C ILE A 53 11.99 4.69 -9.82
N ALA A 54 10.81 4.14 -9.55
CA ALA A 54 10.30 2.95 -10.24
C ALA A 54 10.13 3.19 -11.74
N TYR A 55 9.64 4.38 -12.13
CA TYR A 55 9.51 4.77 -13.53
C TYR A 55 10.87 4.88 -14.22
N ALA A 56 11.87 5.47 -13.55
CA ALA A 56 13.22 5.59 -14.11
C ALA A 56 13.87 4.23 -14.41
N GLU A 57 13.53 3.18 -13.64
CA GLU A 57 14.09 1.83 -13.84
C GLU A 57 13.27 0.96 -14.78
N MET A 58 11.93 1.10 -14.80
CA MET A 58 11.04 0.27 -15.62
C MET A 58 10.71 0.91 -16.97
N GLY A 59 10.89 2.22 -17.13
CA GLY A 59 10.49 2.98 -18.31
C GLY A 59 8.97 3.05 -18.54
N GLN A 60 8.16 2.53 -17.61
CA GLN A 60 6.71 2.41 -17.75
C GLN A 60 5.99 2.80 -16.44
N ILE A 61 4.98 3.65 -16.56
CA ILE A 61 4.19 4.12 -15.40
C ILE A 61 3.31 2.99 -14.86
N TRP A 62 2.78 2.13 -15.74
CA TRP A 62 1.98 0.97 -15.36
C TRP A 62 2.77 0.00 -14.47
N GLY A 63 4.03 -0.29 -14.82
CA GLY A 63 4.90 -1.12 -13.98
C GLY A 63 5.04 -0.56 -12.56
N ALA A 64 5.31 0.75 -12.42
CA ALA A 64 5.38 1.41 -11.12
C ALA A 64 4.05 1.34 -10.35
N ARG A 65 2.90 1.52 -11.02
CA ARG A 65 1.56 1.42 -10.43
C ARG A 65 1.30 0.03 -9.85
N PHE A 66 1.61 -1.03 -10.61
CA PHE A 66 1.41 -2.41 -10.16
C PHE A 66 2.39 -2.83 -9.07
N LEU A 67 3.58 -2.25 -9.06
CA LEU A 67 4.56 -2.46 -7.99
C LEU A 67 4.11 -1.81 -6.68
N VAL A 68 3.51 -0.62 -6.70
CA VAL A 68 2.85 -0.04 -5.50
C VAL A 68 1.71 -0.93 -5.00
N PHE A 69 0.93 -1.48 -5.93
CA PHE A 69 -0.18 -2.38 -5.62
C PHE A 69 0.31 -3.68 -4.97
N SER A 70 1.34 -4.34 -5.51
CA SER A 70 1.90 -5.55 -4.89
C SER A 70 2.44 -5.28 -3.47
N MET A 71 3.06 -4.12 -3.24
CA MET A 71 3.54 -3.73 -1.91
C MET A 71 2.42 -3.53 -0.87
N SER A 72 1.19 -3.21 -1.30
CA SER A 72 0.05 -3.13 -0.37
C SER A 72 -0.32 -4.50 0.22
N TYR A 73 -0.14 -5.60 -0.52
CA TYR A 73 -0.45 -6.95 -0.02
C TYR A 73 0.52 -7.45 1.04
N ILE A 74 1.68 -6.82 1.19
CA ILE A 74 2.62 -7.12 2.27
C ILE A 74 2.22 -6.31 3.51
N THR A 75 2.02 -5.01 3.34
CA THR A 75 1.85 -4.08 4.47
C THR A 75 0.44 -4.10 5.05
N PHE A 76 -0.58 -4.00 4.21
CA PHE A 76 -1.97 -3.89 4.66
C PHE A 76 -2.42 -5.09 5.51
N PRO A 77 -2.24 -6.36 5.07
CA PRO A 77 -2.75 -7.48 5.83
C PRO A 77 -2.03 -7.70 7.15
N ILE A 78 -0.72 -7.41 7.22
CA ILE A 78 0.06 -7.50 8.47
C ILE A 78 -0.47 -6.49 9.49
N LEU A 79 -0.66 -5.23 9.08
CA LEU A 79 -1.16 -4.20 9.99
C LEU A 79 -2.61 -4.45 10.42
N THR A 80 -3.49 -4.84 9.49
CA THR A 80 -4.89 -5.13 9.80
C THR A 80 -5.02 -6.34 10.72
N TRP A 81 -4.21 -7.39 10.50
CA TRP A 81 -4.18 -8.53 11.42
C TRP A 81 -3.68 -8.14 12.81
N TYR A 82 -2.61 -7.35 12.90
CA TYR A 82 -2.02 -6.95 14.18
C TYR A 82 -2.91 -6.00 15.00
N PHE A 83 -3.48 -4.96 14.37
CA PHE A 83 -4.23 -3.91 15.09
C PHE A 83 -5.74 -4.15 15.13
N MET A 84 -6.31 -4.81 14.12
CA MET A 84 -7.77 -5.01 14.02
C MET A 84 -8.17 -6.47 14.26
N ASN A 85 -7.21 -7.38 14.48
CA ASN A 85 -7.44 -8.83 14.62
C ASN A 85 -8.21 -9.45 13.44
N GLU A 86 -8.25 -8.80 12.28
CA GLU A 86 -8.87 -9.35 11.09
C GLU A 86 -7.86 -10.19 10.30
N SER A 87 -8.19 -11.46 10.13
CA SER A 87 -7.34 -12.37 9.36
C SER A 87 -7.45 -12.09 7.86
N MET A 88 -6.29 -12.04 7.20
CA MET A 88 -6.20 -12.05 5.74
C MET A 88 -6.73 -13.37 5.13
N PHE A 89 -6.70 -14.46 5.89
CA PHE A 89 -7.02 -15.81 5.43
C PHE A 89 -8.53 -16.07 5.38
N THR A 90 -9.30 -15.11 4.86
CA THR A 90 -10.69 -15.36 4.46
C THR A 90 -10.71 -15.83 3.01
N ALA A 91 -11.66 -16.71 2.66
CA ALA A 91 -11.80 -17.20 1.30
C ALA A 91 -11.95 -16.03 0.29
N LYS A 92 -12.71 -14.99 0.66
CA LYS A 92 -12.89 -13.78 -0.17
C LYS A 92 -11.56 -13.06 -0.42
N THR A 93 -10.81 -12.76 0.64
CA THR A 93 -9.52 -12.04 0.52
C THR A 93 -8.50 -12.86 -0.25
N MET A 94 -8.43 -14.17 0.00
CA MET A 94 -7.50 -15.07 -0.70
C MET A 94 -7.82 -15.18 -2.20
N THR A 95 -9.09 -15.19 -2.59
CA THR A 95 -9.48 -15.11 -4.01
C THR A 95 -9.04 -13.79 -4.63
N CYS A 96 -9.22 -12.66 -3.95
CA CYS A 96 -8.76 -11.36 -4.44
C CYS A 96 -7.23 -11.31 -4.58
N VAL A 97 -6.49 -11.88 -3.64
CA VAL A 97 -5.02 -11.98 -3.69
C VAL A 97 -4.60 -12.84 -4.89
N PHE A 98 -5.23 -13.98 -5.10
CA PHE A 98 -4.95 -14.83 -6.28
C PHE A 98 -5.19 -14.08 -7.59
N LEU A 99 -6.34 -13.40 -7.73
CA LEU A 99 -6.64 -12.56 -8.90
C LEU A 99 -5.61 -11.45 -9.09
N SER A 100 -5.16 -10.80 -8.00
CA SER A 100 -4.13 -9.77 -8.05
C SER A 100 -2.80 -10.29 -8.61
N MET A 101 -2.43 -11.53 -8.27
CA MET A 101 -1.22 -12.18 -8.79
C MET A 101 -1.35 -12.48 -10.29
N MET A 102 -2.54 -12.85 -10.77
CA MET A 102 -2.79 -13.01 -12.20
C MET A 102 -2.65 -11.69 -12.96
N ILE A 103 -3.17 -10.59 -12.41
CA ILE A 103 -3.06 -9.25 -13.01
C ILE A 103 -1.58 -8.85 -13.13
N VAL A 104 -0.79 -9.04 -12.07
CA VAL A 104 0.66 -8.78 -12.10
C VAL A 104 1.36 -9.68 -13.11
N GLY A 105 0.97 -10.95 -13.19
CA GLY A 105 1.48 -11.89 -14.19
C GLY A 105 1.26 -11.42 -15.62
N VAL A 106 0.05 -10.96 -15.95
CA VAL A 106 -0.25 -10.37 -17.27
C VAL A 106 0.69 -9.21 -17.56
N GLN A 107 0.91 -8.30 -16.61
CA GLN A 107 1.77 -7.13 -16.81
C GLN A 107 3.26 -7.47 -16.95
N LEU A 108 3.71 -8.58 -16.36
CA LEU A 108 5.12 -9.02 -16.46
C LEU A 108 5.40 -9.84 -17.71
N PHE A 109 4.47 -10.73 -18.10
CA PHE A 109 4.67 -11.70 -19.17
C PHE A 109 4.10 -11.26 -20.52
N TRP A 110 3.11 -10.37 -20.54
CA TRP A 110 2.54 -9.84 -21.76
C TRP A 110 3.19 -8.48 -22.08
N ARG A 111 4.15 -8.48 -23.00
CA ARG A 111 4.82 -7.27 -23.50
C ARG A 111 4.15 -6.74 -24.76
#